data_AF-A0A516R413-F1
#
_entry.id   AF-A0A516R413-F1
#
_cell.length_a   1.000
_cell.length_b   1.000
_cell.length_c   1.000
_cell.angle_alpha   90.00
_cell.angle_beta   90.00
_cell.angle_gamma   90.00
#
_symmetry.space_group_name_H-M   'P 1'
#
loop_
_entity.id
_entity.type
_entity.pdbx_description
1 polymer ?
#
loop_
_entity_poly.entity_id
_entity_poly.type
_entity_poly.pdbx_seq_one_letter_code
_entity_poly.pdbx_strand_id
1 'polypeptide(L)'
;MIQIQAALFWAYAVGATFALAAGRQLQVWERINAGEGPRTRSRAANPYLALTLLFAAVLMVPTGLFLLWQNPSWATMHVAGGHDGVWAGFVLLYAGGIPVGAVLGFLAAQVLVLVGAGYWAYLQCVGGYFLLFGTLVHGWDGSGYERFLSPGARDWADWSQDGVVNNALDFLTSGTFLALLVFGAAVIGTMVITEIGWLLEGWSLPGADEDRKVHRVLAVAIAAAGVHGLPFLGAVTASALVRLLGAWLGLPLFAVLAGLVLLPRRSPVRHLYDLVGVPHRHWRAGLDDTAAGMTGVTSDRSA
;
A
#
# COMPACT_ATOMS: atom_id res chain seq x y z
N MET A 1 -21.34 12.06 -5.09
CA MET A 1 -20.60 11.13 -4.20
C MET A 1 -19.22 11.70 -3.96
N ILE A 2 -18.73 11.72 -2.72
CA ILE A 2 -17.44 12.30 -2.33
C ILE A 2 -16.30 11.39 -2.85
N GLN A 3 -15.49 11.87 -3.79
CA GLN A 3 -14.42 11.11 -4.45
C GLN A 3 -13.11 11.10 -3.64
N ILE A 4 -13.24 10.89 -2.33
CA ILE A 4 -12.12 10.71 -1.40
C ILE A 4 -11.58 9.27 -1.39
N GLN A 5 -12.32 8.35 -2.02
CA GLN A 5 -12.09 6.90 -1.96
C GLN A 5 -10.68 6.51 -2.41
N ALA A 6 -10.22 7.03 -3.55
CA ALA A 6 -8.88 6.73 -4.06
C ALA A 6 -7.80 7.12 -3.03
N ALA A 7 -7.89 8.31 -2.45
CA ALA A 7 -6.92 8.78 -1.47
C ALA A 7 -6.94 7.92 -0.18
N LEU A 8 -8.13 7.51 0.30
CA LEU A 8 -8.24 6.63 1.48
C LEU A 8 -7.71 5.22 1.20
N PHE A 9 -8.03 4.65 0.04
CA PHE A 9 -7.50 3.34 -0.35
C PHE A 9 -5.98 3.38 -0.50
N TRP A 10 -5.44 4.47 -1.07
CA TRP A 10 -4.00 4.66 -1.16
C TRP A 10 -3.37 4.76 0.23
N ALA A 11 -3.91 5.61 1.12
CA ALA A 11 -3.39 5.76 2.49
C ALA A 11 -3.40 4.42 3.24
N TYR A 12 -4.52 3.68 3.17
CA TYR A 12 -4.63 2.34 3.73
C TYR A 12 -3.58 1.37 3.16
N ALA A 13 -3.42 1.34 1.84
CA ALA A 13 -2.47 0.46 1.17
C ALA A 13 -1.02 0.77 1.56
N VAL A 14 -0.67 2.06 1.67
CA VAL A 14 0.65 2.50 2.14
C VAL A 14 0.90 2.05 3.56
N GLY A 15 -0.04 2.30 4.48
CA GLY A 15 0.08 1.86 5.87
C GLY A 15 0.26 0.35 5.99
N ALA A 16 -0.53 -0.42 5.24
CA ALA A 16 -0.40 -1.88 5.19
C ALA A 16 0.97 -2.33 4.66
N THR A 17 1.47 -1.68 3.61
CA THR A 17 2.77 -2.00 2.98
C THR A 17 3.93 -1.67 3.91
N PHE A 18 3.84 -0.54 4.62
CA PHE A 18 4.80 -0.12 5.65
C PHE A 18 4.88 -1.16 6.79
N ALA A 19 3.74 -1.63 7.30
CA ALA A 19 3.72 -2.69 8.31
C ALA A 19 4.27 -4.03 7.78
N LEU A 20 3.97 -4.38 6.52
CA LEU A 20 4.50 -5.59 5.88
C LEU A 20 6.03 -5.51 5.73
N ALA A 21 6.55 -4.38 5.28
CA ALA A 21 7.99 -4.14 5.10
C ALA A 21 8.75 -4.18 6.45
N ALA A 22 8.19 -3.58 7.50
CA ALA A 22 8.73 -3.63 8.86
C ALA A 22 8.40 -4.94 9.61
N GLY A 23 7.88 -5.96 8.92
CA GLY A 23 7.23 -7.08 9.58
C GLY A 23 8.12 -7.87 10.52
N ARG A 24 9.42 -8.01 10.20
CA ARG A 24 10.38 -8.70 11.09
C ARG A 24 10.68 -7.87 12.33
N GLN A 25 10.91 -6.57 12.15
CA GLN A 25 11.19 -5.63 13.23
C GLN A 25 10.00 -5.58 14.21
N LEU A 26 8.78 -5.60 13.69
CA LEU A 26 7.57 -5.69 14.52
C LEU A 26 7.51 -7.00 15.33
N GLN A 27 7.89 -8.13 14.74
CA GLN A 27 7.96 -9.41 15.46
C GLN A 27 9.07 -9.41 16.54
N VAL A 28 10.22 -8.77 16.29
CA VAL A 28 11.29 -8.59 17.30
C VAL A 28 10.81 -7.70 18.44
N TRP A 29 10.22 -6.56 18.09
CA TRP A 29 9.69 -5.59 19.05
C TRP A 29 8.65 -6.22 19.98
N GLU A 30 7.73 -7.03 19.44
CA GLU A 30 6.74 -7.73 20.26
C GLU A 30 7.36 -8.72 21.25
N ARG A 31 8.50 -9.34 20.91
CA ARG A 31 9.20 -10.28 21.80
C ARG A 31 9.97 -9.58 22.89
N ILE A 32 10.72 -8.53 22.55
CA ILE A 32 11.47 -7.74 23.54
C ILE A 32 10.50 -7.20 24.60
N ASN A 33 9.34 -6.70 24.15
CA ASN A 33 8.32 -6.12 25.03
C ASN A 33 7.34 -7.16 25.61
N ALA A 34 7.54 -8.46 25.36
CA ALA A 34 6.68 -9.51 25.90
C ALA A 34 6.80 -9.65 27.43
N GLY A 35 7.91 -9.18 28.02
CA GLY A 35 8.14 -9.12 29.47
C GLY A 35 7.52 -7.91 30.16
N GLU A 36 6.99 -6.94 29.41
CA GLU A 36 6.37 -5.74 29.97
C GLU A 36 4.88 -5.97 30.29
N GLY A 37 4.40 -5.34 31.37
CA GLY A 37 3.03 -5.53 31.86
C GLY A 37 1.95 -5.05 30.86
N PRO A 38 0.68 -5.49 31.00
CA PRO A 38 -0.41 -5.18 30.06
C PRO A 38 -0.68 -3.68 29.84
N ARG A 39 -0.27 -2.83 30.79
CA ARG A 39 -0.46 -1.37 30.74
C ARG A 39 0.60 -0.63 29.93
N THR A 40 1.79 -1.21 29.74
CA THR A 40 2.88 -0.62 28.92
C THR A 40 2.93 -1.24 27.52
N ARG A 41 2.35 -2.42 27.33
CA ARG A 41 2.29 -3.15 26.06
C ARG A 41 1.22 -2.61 25.11
N SER A 42 1.38 -1.39 24.60
CA SER A 42 0.56 -0.91 23.49
C SER A 42 1.15 -1.34 22.15
N ARG A 43 0.44 -2.18 21.38
CA ARG A 43 0.83 -2.53 20.00
C ARG A 43 0.87 -1.31 19.07
N ALA A 44 0.15 -0.25 19.44
CA ALA A 44 0.17 1.05 18.75
C ALA A 44 1.36 1.95 19.16
N ALA A 45 2.10 1.60 20.22
CA ALA A 45 3.30 2.32 20.63
C ALA A 45 4.55 1.67 20.00
N ASN A 46 4.67 1.78 18.67
CA ASN A 46 5.89 1.38 17.96
C ASN A 46 6.33 2.46 16.96
N PRO A 47 7.65 2.61 16.73
CA PRO A 47 8.18 3.70 15.91
C PRO A 47 7.73 3.62 14.45
N TYR A 48 7.49 2.43 13.91
CA TYR A 48 7.04 2.24 12.52
C TYR A 48 5.62 2.78 12.30
N LEU A 49 4.70 2.56 13.24
CA LEU A 49 3.37 3.15 13.19
C LEU A 49 3.43 4.68 13.34
N ALA A 50 4.27 5.20 14.23
CA ALA A 50 4.46 6.64 14.38
C ALA A 50 4.99 7.29 13.10
N LEU A 51 5.99 6.67 12.44
CA LEU A 51 6.52 7.13 11.16
C LEU A 51 5.49 7.02 10.04
N THR A 52 4.64 5.99 10.04
CA THR A 52 3.52 5.86 9.10
C THR A 52 2.51 7.00 9.27
N LEU A 53 2.15 7.32 10.52
CA LEU A 53 1.26 8.43 10.84
C LEU A 53 1.89 9.77 10.42
N LEU A 54 3.18 9.96 10.69
CA LEU A 54 3.90 11.17 10.30
C LEU A 54 3.96 11.32 8.78
N PHE A 55 4.27 10.25 8.05
CA PHE A 55 4.23 10.21 6.59
C PHE A 55 2.86 10.65 6.05
N ALA A 56 1.78 10.07 6.58
CA ALA A 56 0.43 10.43 6.15
C ALA A 56 0.09 11.90 6.48
N ALA A 57 0.40 12.36 7.70
CA ALA A 57 0.03 13.70 8.17
C ALA A 57 0.89 14.82 7.57
N VAL A 58 2.17 14.58 7.30
CA VAL A 58 3.13 15.62 6.85
C VAL A 58 3.33 15.61 5.34
N LEU A 59 3.18 14.45 4.68
CA LEU A 59 3.37 14.36 3.23
C LEU A 59 2.06 14.16 2.47
N MET A 60 1.29 13.11 2.79
CA MET A 60 0.09 12.80 2.01
C MET A 60 -1.01 13.86 2.16
N VAL A 61 -1.30 14.29 3.39
CA VAL A 61 -2.36 15.28 3.65
C VAL A 61 -2.03 16.64 3.01
N PRO A 62 -0.86 17.27 3.25
CA PRO A 62 -0.57 18.58 2.67
C PRO A 62 -0.48 18.54 1.15
N THR A 63 0.11 17.49 0.58
CA THR A 63 0.16 17.29 -0.88
C THR A 63 -1.25 17.19 -1.47
N GLY A 64 -2.11 16.38 -0.87
CA GLY A 64 -3.48 16.21 -1.33
C GLY A 64 -4.32 17.48 -1.23
N LEU A 65 -4.19 18.21 -0.11
CA LEU A 65 -4.87 19.49 0.08
C LEU A 65 -4.35 20.55 -0.90
N PHE A 66 -3.06 20.56 -1.19
CA PHE A 66 -2.48 21.42 -2.20
C PHE A 66 -3.04 21.12 -3.59
N LEU A 67 -3.08 19.84 -4.00
CA LEU A 67 -3.66 19.42 -5.29
C LEU A 67 -5.15 19.75 -5.38
N LEU A 68 -5.90 19.55 -4.28
CA LEU A 68 -7.30 19.94 -4.17
C LEU A 68 -7.48 21.45 -4.33
N TRP A 69 -6.60 22.25 -3.73
CA TRP A 69 -6.66 23.70 -3.85
C TRP A 69 -6.26 24.19 -5.24
N GLN A 70 -5.24 23.60 -5.85
CA GLN A 70 -4.77 23.98 -7.18
C GLN A 70 -5.75 23.56 -8.27
N ASN A 71 -6.31 22.35 -8.17
CA ASN A 71 -7.22 21.81 -9.16
C ASN A 71 -8.39 21.04 -8.50
N PRO A 72 -9.40 21.75 -7.98
CA PRO A 72 -10.53 21.15 -7.28
C PRO A 72 -11.32 20.16 -8.13
N SER A 73 -11.40 20.43 -9.43
CA SER A 73 -12.13 19.57 -10.33
C SER A 73 -11.44 18.22 -10.46
N TRP A 74 -10.16 18.21 -10.82
CA TRP A 74 -9.40 16.97 -10.91
C TRP A 74 -9.35 16.21 -9.57
N ALA A 75 -9.05 16.90 -8.47
CA ALA A 75 -8.92 16.27 -7.16
C ALA A 75 -10.23 15.66 -6.61
N THR A 76 -11.38 16.09 -7.13
CA THR A 76 -12.69 15.52 -6.82
C THR A 76 -13.21 14.58 -7.91
N MET A 77 -12.35 14.16 -8.85
CA MET A 77 -12.72 13.37 -10.04
C MET A 77 -13.90 13.99 -10.81
N HIS A 78 -13.86 15.32 -10.95
CA HIS A 78 -14.85 16.20 -11.58
C HIS A 78 -16.24 16.23 -10.92
N VAL A 79 -16.34 15.89 -9.63
CA VAL A 79 -17.58 16.10 -8.87
C VAL A 79 -17.81 17.57 -8.56
N ALA A 80 -16.74 18.31 -8.22
CA ALA A 80 -16.78 19.77 -8.13
C ALA A 80 -16.27 20.38 -9.43
N GLY A 81 -16.95 21.39 -9.96
CA GLY A 81 -16.45 22.15 -11.12
C GLY A 81 -15.32 23.12 -10.76
N GLY A 82 -15.19 23.47 -9.48
CA GLY A 82 -14.25 24.44 -8.94
C GLY A 82 -14.41 24.56 -7.42
N HIS A 83 -13.76 25.55 -6.81
CA HIS A 83 -13.71 25.72 -5.35
C HIS A 83 -15.09 25.83 -4.70
N ASP A 84 -16.02 26.56 -5.32
CA ASP A 84 -17.39 26.75 -4.79
C ASP A 84 -18.19 25.45 -4.69
N GLY A 85 -17.80 24.43 -5.47
CA GLY A 85 -18.41 23.09 -5.44
C GLY A 85 -17.81 22.16 -4.41
N VAL A 86 -16.71 22.54 -3.74
CA VAL A 86 -16.04 21.69 -2.74
C VAL A 86 -16.68 21.92 -1.38
N TRP A 87 -17.41 20.93 -0.89
CA TRP A 87 -17.98 20.94 0.46
C TRP A 87 -16.86 20.94 1.52
N ALA A 88 -16.94 21.83 2.52
CA ALA A 88 -15.93 21.94 3.58
C ALA A 88 -15.69 20.61 4.34
N GLY A 89 -16.73 19.78 4.52
CA GLY A 89 -16.58 18.47 5.12
C GLY A 89 -15.74 17.50 4.29
N PHE A 90 -15.63 17.69 2.97
CA PHE A 90 -14.71 16.93 2.11
C PHE A 90 -13.27 17.15 2.57
N VAL A 91 -12.90 18.40 2.84
CA VAL A 91 -11.55 18.78 3.29
C VAL A 91 -11.25 18.17 4.66
N LEU A 92 -12.21 18.19 5.59
CA LEU A 92 -12.07 17.57 6.91
C LEU A 92 -11.92 16.05 6.82
N LEU A 93 -12.76 15.40 6.01
CA LEU A 93 -12.66 13.95 5.77
C LEU A 93 -11.34 13.60 5.09
N TYR A 94 -10.82 14.45 4.20
CA TYR A 94 -9.53 14.25 3.56
C TYR A 94 -8.39 14.35 4.59
N ALA A 95 -8.33 15.48 5.29
CA ALA A 95 -7.27 15.76 6.26
C ALA A 95 -7.24 14.75 7.41
N GLY A 96 -8.40 14.36 7.94
CA GLY A 96 -8.49 13.39 9.04
C GLY A 96 -8.50 11.93 8.57
N GLY A 97 -9.16 11.65 7.44
CA GLY A 97 -9.35 10.29 6.93
C GLY A 97 -8.07 9.67 6.38
N ILE A 98 -7.15 10.45 5.82
CA ILE A 98 -5.88 9.93 5.29
C ILE A 98 -4.98 9.36 6.40
N PRO A 99 -4.68 10.10 7.50
CA PRO A 99 -3.96 9.54 8.64
C PRO A 99 -4.67 8.32 9.25
N VAL A 100 -6.00 8.39 9.40
CA VAL A 100 -6.79 7.26 9.94
C VAL A 100 -6.69 6.05 9.03
N GLY A 101 -6.82 6.22 7.71
CA GLY A 101 -6.70 5.16 6.72
C GLY A 101 -5.33 4.49 6.77
N ALA A 102 -4.25 5.27 6.82
CA ALA A 102 -2.89 4.76 6.95
C ALA A 102 -2.68 3.97 8.26
N VAL A 103 -3.17 4.49 9.38
CA VAL A 103 -3.10 3.79 10.68
C VAL A 103 -3.89 2.48 10.63
N LEU A 104 -5.10 2.48 10.07
CA LEU A 104 -5.92 1.27 9.97
C LEU A 104 -5.28 0.20 9.08
N GLY A 105 -4.70 0.61 7.94
CA GLY A 105 -3.95 -0.27 7.06
C GLY A 105 -2.74 -0.89 7.77
N PHE A 106 -1.97 -0.05 8.47
CA PHE A 106 -0.82 -0.50 9.24
C PHE A 106 -1.21 -1.50 10.31
N LEU A 107 -2.21 -1.19 11.14
CA LEU A 107 -2.65 -2.05 12.24
C LEU A 107 -3.20 -3.39 11.73
N ALA A 108 -3.97 -3.38 10.63
CA ALA A 108 -4.50 -4.61 10.03
C ALA A 108 -3.36 -5.53 9.55
N ALA A 109 -2.39 -4.98 8.81
CA ALA A 109 -1.23 -5.74 8.35
C ALA A 109 -0.32 -6.17 9.51
N GLN A 110 -0.11 -5.32 10.51
CA GLN A 110 0.64 -5.64 11.72
C GLN A 110 0.03 -6.84 12.43
N VAL A 111 -1.29 -6.87 12.66
CA VAL A 111 -1.96 -8.02 13.31
C VAL A 111 -1.70 -9.31 12.53
N LEU A 112 -1.81 -9.27 11.20
CA LEU A 112 -1.58 -10.45 10.36
C LEU A 112 -0.12 -10.90 10.40
N VAL A 113 0.84 -9.97 10.31
CA VAL A 113 2.27 -10.28 10.42
C VAL A 113 2.60 -10.87 11.78
N LEU A 114 2.07 -10.30 12.86
CA LEU A 114 2.33 -10.75 14.22
C LEU A 114 1.69 -12.11 14.51
N VAL A 115 0.58 -12.48 13.88
CA VAL A 115 0.01 -13.85 13.95
C VAL A 115 0.74 -14.84 13.03
N GLY A 116 1.74 -14.39 12.26
CA GLY A 116 2.46 -15.23 11.29
C GLY A 116 1.68 -15.48 10.00
N ALA A 117 0.65 -14.69 9.72
CA ALA A 117 -0.15 -14.71 8.50
C ALA A 117 0.38 -13.73 7.44
N GLY A 118 1.69 -13.66 7.23
CA GLY A 118 2.31 -12.62 6.39
C GLY A 118 1.88 -12.61 4.92
N TYR A 119 1.52 -13.76 4.35
CA TYR A 119 0.94 -13.78 2.99
C TYR A 119 -0.41 -13.09 2.94
N TRP A 120 -1.23 -13.21 3.99
CA TRP A 120 -2.49 -12.48 4.09
C TRP A 120 -2.26 -10.99 4.31
N ALA A 121 -1.23 -10.61 5.07
CA ALA A 121 -0.83 -9.20 5.18
C ALA A 121 -0.44 -8.62 3.81
N TYR A 122 0.26 -9.39 2.99
CA TYR A 122 0.56 -9.02 1.61
C TYR A 122 -0.71 -8.91 0.74
N LEU A 123 -1.64 -9.87 0.82
CA LEU A 123 -2.90 -9.77 0.10
C LEU A 123 -3.75 -8.57 0.53
N GLN A 124 -3.65 -8.13 1.80
CA GLN A 124 -4.27 -6.87 2.25
C GLN A 124 -3.66 -5.65 1.56
N CYS A 125 -2.33 -5.61 1.40
CA CYS A 125 -1.64 -4.54 0.66
C CYS A 125 -2.11 -4.52 -0.81
N VAL A 126 -2.11 -5.69 -1.46
CA VAL A 126 -2.60 -5.86 -2.84
C VAL A 126 -4.06 -5.43 -2.95
N GLY A 127 -4.91 -5.80 -1.98
CA GLY A 127 -6.32 -5.41 -1.95
C GLY A 127 -6.49 -3.90 -1.86
N GLY A 128 -5.74 -3.22 -0.99
CA GLY A 128 -5.77 -1.76 -0.88
C GLY A 128 -5.37 -1.05 -2.18
N TYR A 129 -4.25 -1.46 -2.78
CA TYR A 129 -3.82 -0.90 -4.07
C TYR A 129 -4.77 -1.27 -5.22
N PHE A 130 -5.40 -2.45 -5.20
CA PHE A 130 -6.40 -2.83 -6.19
C PHE A 130 -7.63 -1.91 -6.12
N LEU A 131 -8.08 -1.55 -4.92
CA LEU A 131 -9.18 -0.60 -4.75
C LEU A 131 -8.79 0.81 -5.24
N LEU A 132 -7.57 1.27 -4.93
CA LEU A 132 -7.02 2.52 -5.49
C LEU A 132 -7.05 2.50 -7.02
N PHE A 133 -6.38 1.53 -7.64
CA PHE A 133 -6.30 1.45 -9.10
C PHE A 133 -7.67 1.18 -9.72
N GLY A 134 -8.56 0.44 -9.06
CA GLY A 134 -9.94 0.23 -9.50
C GLY A 134 -10.71 1.54 -9.58
N THR A 135 -10.58 2.41 -8.57
CA THR A 135 -11.17 3.76 -8.61
C THR A 135 -10.58 4.62 -9.72
N LEU A 136 -9.26 4.57 -9.94
CA LEU A 136 -8.60 5.36 -10.98
C LEU A 136 -8.86 4.85 -12.41
N VAL A 137 -8.95 3.54 -12.61
CA VAL A 137 -9.12 2.92 -13.93
C VAL A 137 -10.58 2.83 -14.32
N HIS A 138 -11.43 2.28 -13.45
CA HIS A 138 -12.83 2.05 -13.75
C HIS A 138 -13.73 3.16 -13.20
N GLY A 139 -13.45 3.66 -11.99
CA GLY A 139 -14.35 4.58 -11.31
C GLY A 139 -15.70 3.91 -10.98
N TRP A 140 -16.70 4.73 -10.63
CA TRP A 140 -18.03 4.23 -10.24
C TRP A 140 -18.99 4.05 -11.41
N ASP A 141 -18.74 4.74 -12.52
CA ASP A 141 -19.57 4.78 -13.72
C ASP A 141 -18.85 4.24 -14.97
N GLY A 142 -17.66 3.65 -14.78
CA GLY A 142 -16.82 3.16 -15.87
C GLY A 142 -15.91 4.22 -16.47
N SER A 143 -16.02 5.50 -16.11
CA SER A 143 -15.23 6.62 -16.68
C SER A 143 -13.98 6.99 -15.87
N GLY A 144 -13.51 6.11 -14.98
CA GLY A 144 -12.41 6.40 -14.05
C GLY A 144 -11.16 6.97 -14.72
N TYR A 145 -10.60 6.28 -15.71
CA TYR A 145 -9.39 6.76 -16.39
C TYR A 145 -9.63 8.05 -17.18
N GLU A 146 -10.85 8.26 -17.67
CA GLU A 146 -11.24 9.46 -18.42
C GLU A 146 -11.19 10.67 -17.49
N ARG A 147 -11.74 10.53 -16.28
CA ARG A 147 -11.65 11.55 -15.22
C ARG A 147 -10.21 11.77 -14.76
N PHE A 148 -9.45 10.70 -14.56
CA PHE A 148 -8.06 10.81 -14.07
C PHE A 148 -7.16 11.54 -15.08
N LEU A 149 -7.31 11.24 -16.38
CA LEU A 149 -6.52 11.80 -17.47
C LEU A 149 -7.10 13.13 -18.01
N SER A 150 -8.14 13.68 -17.40
CA SER A 150 -8.68 14.99 -17.78
C SER A 150 -8.16 16.07 -16.83
N PRO A 151 -7.28 17.00 -17.29
CA PRO A 151 -6.71 18.00 -16.39
C PRO A 151 -7.76 18.88 -15.73
N GLY A 152 -8.86 19.21 -16.41
CA GLY A 152 -9.94 20.05 -15.90
C GLY A 152 -11.33 19.60 -16.32
N ALA A 153 -12.35 20.30 -15.82
CA ALA A 153 -13.76 19.96 -16.08
C ALA A 153 -14.15 20.06 -17.56
N ARG A 154 -13.54 21.00 -18.31
CA ARG A 154 -13.78 21.16 -19.74
C ARG A 154 -13.17 20.01 -20.53
N ASP A 155 -11.91 19.67 -20.24
CA ASP A 155 -11.22 18.53 -20.87
C ASP A 155 -12.00 17.22 -20.66
N TRP A 156 -12.57 17.04 -19.47
CA TRP A 156 -13.44 15.90 -19.20
C TRP A 156 -14.76 15.93 -19.99
N ALA A 157 -15.39 17.11 -20.11
CA ALA A 157 -16.63 17.25 -20.90
C ALA A 157 -16.39 17.00 -22.40
N ASP A 158 -15.21 17.38 -22.89
CA ASP A 158 -14.80 17.24 -24.29
C ASP A 158 -14.08 15.91 -24.56
N TRP A 159 -13.92 15.03 -23.56
CA TRP A 159 -13.14 13.79 -23.64
C TRP A 159 -13.45 12.92 -24.87
N SER A 160 -14.74 12.82 -25.24
CA SER A 160 -15.22 11.99 -26.35
C SER A 160 -14.91 12.56 -27.74
N GLN A 161 -14.46 13.81 -27.82
CA GLN A 161 -14.13 14.49 -29.07
C GLN A 161 -12.74 14.09 -29.58
N ASP A 162 -11.88 13.54 -28.71
CA ASP A 162 -10.50 13.18 -29.01
C ASP A 162 -10.18 11.72 -28.73
N GLY A 163 -9.05 11.25 -29.29
CA GLY A 163 -8.54 9.92 -29.03
C GLY A 163 -7.90 9.81 -27.65
N VAL A 164 -7.99 8.62 -27.01
CA VAL A 164 -7.39 8.35 -25.69
C VAL A 164 -5.90 8.71 -25.61
N VAL A 165 -5.16 8.51 -26.71
CA VAL A 165 -3.73 8.86 -26.78
C VAL A 165 -3.52 10.37 -26.71
N ASN A 166 -4.34 11.16 -27.41
CA ASN A 166 -4.24 12.62 -27.39
C ASN A 166 -4.56 13.14 -25.99
N ASN A 167 -5.68 12.70 -25.41
CA ASN A 167 -6.05 13.08 -24.05
C ASN A 167 -4.96 12.73 -23.02
N ALA A 168 -4.30 11.57 -23.17
CA ALA A 168 -3.19 11.19 -22.31
C ALA A 168 -1.96 12.10 -22.50
N LEU A 169 -1.63 12.51 -23.73
CA LEU A 169 -0.52 13.43 -24.00
C LEU A 169 -0.81 14.83 -23.46
N ASP A 170 -2.04 15.31 -23.62
CA ASP A 170 -2.49 16.59 -23.07
C ASP A 170 -2.42 16.57 -21.54
N PHE A 171 -2.80 15.46 -20.91
CA PHE A 171 -2.60 15.26 -19.49
C PHE A 171 -1.13 15.33 -19.09
N LEU A 172 -0.25 14.59 -19.76
CA LEU A 172 1.19 14.52 -19.44
C LEU A 172 1.92 15.86 -19.63
N THR A 173 1.36 16.78 -20.42
CA THR A 173 1.91 18.13 -20.61
C THR A 173 1.19 19.20 -19.77
N SER A 174 0.14 18.82 -19.04
CA SER A 174 -0.66 19.73 -18.22
C SER A 174 0.03 20.18 -16.93
N GLY A 175 -0.41 21.33 -16.40
CA GLY A 175 0.01 21.81 -15.07
C GLY A 175 -0.41 20.86 -13.94
N THR A 176 -1.50 20.11 -14.12
CA THR A 176 -1.96 19.09 -13.16
C THR A 176 -0.95 17.95 -13.06
N PHE A 177 -0.50 17.42 -14.21
CA PHE A 177 0.53 16.39 -14.21
C PHE A 177 1.85 16.90 -13.65
N LEU A 178 2.27 18.13 -13.97
CA LEU A 178 3.48 18.70 -13.39
C LEU A 178 3.39 18.80 -11.86
N ALA A 179 2.25 19.22 -11.31
CA ALA A 179 2.02 19.23 -9.87
C ALA A 179 2.09 17.81 -9.28
N LEU A 180 1.43 16.82 -9.92
CA LEU A 180 1.53 15.42 -9.51
C LEU A 180 2.95 14.89 -9.61
N LEU A 181 3.72 15.28 -10.61
CA LEU A 181 5.10 14.85 -10.77
C LEU A 181 5.96 15.39 -9.63
N VAL A 182 5.88 16.69 -9.33
CA VAL A 182 6.71 17.33 -8.29
C VAL A 182 6.32 16.84 -6.89
N PHE A 183 5.05 16.96 -6.52
CA PHE A 183 4.60 16.58 -5.18
C PHE A 183 4.46 15.07 -5.02
N GLY A 184 4.00 14.38 -6.06
CA GLY A 184 3.92 12.92 -6.08
C GLY A 184 5.30 12.28 -6.06
N ALA A 185 6.34 12.85 -6.70
CA ALA A 185 7.70 12.33 -6.56
C ALA A 185 8.20 12.43 -5.11
N ALA A 186 7.87 13.50 -4.39
CA ALA A 186 8.23 13.62 -2.98
C ALA A 186 7.50 12.56 -2.12
N VAL A 187 6.19 12.40 -2.31
CA VAL A 187 5.37 11.42 -1.56
C VAL A 187 5.75 9.98 -1.92
N ILE A 188 5.70 9.61 -3.21
CA ILE A 188 6.01 8.26 -3.70
C ILE A 188 7.48 7.93 -3.50
N GLY A 189 8.39 8.88 -3.73
CA GLY A 189 9.82 8.69 -3.47
C GLY A 189 10.10 8.36 -2.01
N THR A 190 9.54 9.15 -1.08
CA THR A 190 9.68 8.88 0.36
C THR A 190 9.03 7.55 0.74
N MET A 191 7.87 7.24 0.17
CA MET A 191 7.16 5.97 0.37
C MET A 191 8.04 4.78 -0.03
N VAL A 192 8.54 4.76 -1.28
CA VAL A 192 9.37 3.68 -1.81
C VAL A 192 10.70 3.56 -1.06
N ILE A 193 11.36 4.69 -0.74
CA ILE A 193 12.59 4.66 0.06
C ILE A 193 12.34 4.05 1.45
N THR A 194 11.21 4.40 2.08
CA THR A 194 10.83 3.85 3.40
C THR A 194 10.53 2.35 3.31
N GLU A 195 9.74 1.92 2.31
CA GLU A 195 9.41 0.51 2.07
C GLU A 195 10.67 -0.33 1.83
N ILE A 196 11.56 0.14 0.94
CA ILE A 196 12.82 -0.53 0.65
C ILE A 196 13.70 -0.56 1.90
N GLY A 197 13.84 0.58 2.58
CA GLY A 197 14.67 0.71 3.78
C GLY A 197 14.26 -0.27 4.87
N TRP A 198 12.97 -0.35 5.19
CA TRP A 198 12.46 -1.27 6.21
C TRP A 198 12.53 -2.73 5.77
N LEU A 199 12.30 -3.03 4.50
CA LEU A 199 12.48 -4.39 3.98
C LEU A 199 13.96 -4.85 4.07
N LEU A 200 14.89 -3.97 3.68
CA LEU A 200 16.34 -4.23 3.76
C LEU A 200 16.82 -4.39 5.20
N GLU A 201 16.35 -3.52 6.12
CA GLU A 201 16.63 -3.63 7.55
C GLU A 201 16.13 -4.99 8.08
N GLY A 202 14.93 -5.42 7.69
CA GLY A 202 14.39 -6.72 8.06
C GLY A 202 15.29 -7.88 7.62
N TRP A 203 15.84 -7.84 6.40
CA TRP A 203 16.80 -8.85 5.92
C TRP A 203 18.16 -8.80 6.62
N SER A 204 18.52 -7.67 7.22
CA SER A 204 19.80 -7.53 7.95
C SER A 204 19.76 -8.15 9.35
N LEU A 205 18.59 -8.57 9.84
CA LEU A 205 18.45 -9.22 11.14
C LEU A 205 19.09 -10.63 11.13
N PRO A 206 19.63 -11.11 12.27
CA PRO A 206 20.34 -12.40 12.33
C PRO A 206 19.48 -13.60 11.92
N GLY A 207 19.84 -14.29 10.82
CA GLY A 207 19.08 -15.43 10.27
C GLY A 207 17.88 -15.03 9.41
N ALA A 208 17.65 -13.73 9.15
CA ALA A 208 16.55 -13.28 8.29
C ALA A 208 16.86 -13.37 6.79
N ASP A 209 18.13 -13.33 6.40
CA ASP A 209 18.54 -13.35 4.99
C ASP A 209 18.37 -14.75 4.36
N GLU A 210 18.27 -15.80 5.17
CA GLU A 210 18.13 -17.19 4.74
C GLU A 210 16.76 -17.48 4.10
N ASP A 211 15.73 -16.70 4.46
CA ASP A 211 14.39 -16.82 3.88
C ASP A 211 14.35 -16.33 2.42
N ARG A 212 15.28 -15.46 2.02
CA ARG A 212 15.31 -14.88 0.67
C ARG A 212 16.07 -15.81 -0.28
N LYS A 213 15.46 -16.10 -1.43
CA LYS A 213 16.01 -17.03 -2.43
C LYS A 213 16.66 -16.36 -3.64
N VAL A 214 16.63 -15.03 -3.68
CA VAL A 214 17.16 -14.22 -4.79
C VAL A 214 18.01 -13.05 -4.27
N HIS A 215 18.72 -12.37 -5.16
CA HIS A 215 19.51 -11.18 -4.81
C HIS A 215 18.61 -10.03 -4.32
N ARG A 216 19.12 -9.17 -3.41
CA ARG A 216 18.34 -8.10 -2.75
C ARG A 216 17.58 -7.21 -3.73
N VAL A 217 18.27 -6.76 -4.76
CA VAL A 217 17.71 -5.89 -5.81
C VAL A 217 16.54 -6.58 -6.54
N LEU A 218 16.70 -7.86 -6.88
CA LEU A 218 15.65 -8.61 -7.55
C LEU A 218 14.46 -8.87 -6.60
N ALA A 219 14.71 -9.16 -5.32
CA ALA A 219 13.64 -9.29 -4.33
C ALA A 219 12.85 -7.99 -4.16
N VAL A 220 13.51 -6.84 -4.11
CA VAL A 220 12.85 -5.52 -4.09
C VAL A 220 12.01 -5.32 -5.35
N ALA A 221 12.54 -5.63 -6.54
CA ALA A 221 11.80 -5.51 -7.78
C ALA A 221 10.56 -6.43 -7.82
N ILE A 222 10.69 -7.68 -7.36
CA ILE A 222 9.57 -8.63 -7.25
C ILE A 222 8.54 -8.12 -6.23
N ALA A 223 8.98 -7.60 -5.08
CA ALA A 223 8.10 -7.03 -4.07
C ALA A 223 7.32 -5.84 -4.61
N ALA A 224 7.99 -4.88 -5.26
CA ALA A 224 7.35 -3.72 -5.87
C ALA A 224 6.38 -4.11 -6.99
N ALA A 225 6.77 -5.05 -7.86
CA ALA A 225 5.89 -5.59 -8.90
C ALA A 225 4.68 -6.31 -8.30
N GLY A 226 4.87 -7.03 -7.20
CA GLY A 226 3.80 -7.73 -6.49
C GLY A 226 2.85 -6.79 -5.74
N VAL A 227 3.35 -5.71 -5.16
CA VAL A 227 2.55 -4.76 -4.35
C VAL A 227 1.86 -3.72 -5.22
N HIS A 228 2.48 -3.25 -6.30
CA HIS A 228 1.92 -2.19 -7.15
C HIS A 228 1.47 -2.72 -8.53
N GLY A 229 2.29 -3.55 -9.18
CA GLY A 229 2.02 -4.04 -10.54
C GLY A 229 0.85 -5.02 -10.59
N LEU A 230 0.83 -6.02 -9.70
CA LEU A 230 -0.24 -7.01 -9.62
C LEU A 230 -1.64 -6.38 -9.41
N PRO A 231 -1.87 -5.49 -8.43
CA PRO A 231 -3.18 -4.86 -8.28
C PRO A 231 -3.54 -3.92 -9.43
N PHE A 232 -2.56 -3.25 -10.06
CA PHE A 232 -2.83 -2.45 -11.25
C PHE A 232 -3.33 -3.31 -12.42
N LEU A 233 -2.63 -4.41 -12.74
CA LEU A 233 -3.06 -5.38 -13.74
C LEU A 233 -4.42 -5.98 -13.38
N GLY A 234 -4.65 -6.26 -12.09
CA GLY A 234 -5.94 -6.70 -11.58
C GLY A 234 -7.05 -5.70 -11.87
N ALA A 235 -6.84 -4.41 -11.58
CA ALA A 235 -7.82 -3.36 -11.83
C ALA A 235 -8.14 -3.17 -13.32
N VAL A 236 -7.12 -3.19 -14.18
CA VAL A 236 -7.30 -3.14 -15.64
C VAL A 236 -8.10 -4.35 -16.14
N THR A 237 -7.76 -5.55 -15.66
CA THR A 237 -8.47 -6.79 -16.03
C THR A 237 -9.93 -6.77 -15.56
N ALA A 238 -10.18 -6.34 -14.31
CA ALA A 238 -11.52 -6.20 -13.77
C ALA A 238 -12.34 -5.20 -14.60
N SER A 239 -11.77 -4.03 -14.90
CA SER A 239 -12.41 -3.00 -15.73
C SER A 239 -12.76 -3.53 -17.12
N ALA A 240 -11.84 -4.23 -17.78
CA ALA A 240 -12.06 -4.82 -19.09
C ALA A 240 -13.18 -5.87 -19.05
N LEU A 241 -13.18 -6.78 -18.08
CA LEU A 241 -14.23 -7.80 -17.93
C LEU A 241 -15.61 -7.17 -17.68
N VAL A 242 -15.69 -6.13 -16.85
CA VAL A 242 -16.94 -5.40 -16.61
C VAL A 242 -17.44 -4.69 -17.86
N ARG A 243 -16.54 -4.05 -18.63
CA ARG A 243 -16.92 -3.38 -19.88
C ARG A 243 -17.36 -4.36 -20.97
N LEU A 244 -16.75 -5.55 -21.04
CA LEU A 244 -17.06 -6.55 -22.08
C LEU A 244 -18.28 -7.42 -21.74
N LEU A 245 -18.46 -7.79 -20.47
CA LEU A 245 -19.46 -8.78 -20.04
C LEU A 245 -20.56 -8.19 -19.16
N GLY A 246 -20.47 -6.89 -18.84
CA GLY A 246 -21.31 -6.24 -17.82
C GLY A 246 -20.87 -6.59 -16.39
N ALA A 247 -21.26 -5.75 -15.42
CA ALA A 247 -20.85 -5.92 -14.02
C ALA A 247 -21.28 -7.26 -13.41
N TRP A 248 -22.46 -7.76 -13.77
CA TRP A 248 -23.03 -9.01 -13.23
C TRP A 248 -22.23 -10.26 -13.59
N LEU A 249 -21.54 -10.28 -14.72
CA LEU A 249 -20.71 -11.42 -15.14
C LEU A 249 -19.21 -11.12 -15.01
N GLY A 250 -18.80 -9.89 -15.32
CA GLY A 250 -17.41 -9.46 -15.29
C GLY A 250 -16.79 -9.52 -13.89
N LEU A 251 -17.49 -9.05 -12.86
CA LEU A 251 -16.97 -9.06 -11.48
C LEU A 251 -16.87 -10.49 -10.90
N PRO A 252 -17.89 -11.36 -11.01
CA PRO A 252 -17.74 -12.75 -10.56
C PRO A 252 -16.64 -13.49 -11.30
N LEU A 253 -16.54 -13.31 -12.62
CA LEU A 253 -15.47 -13.94 -13.40
C LEU A 253 -14.09 -13.45 -12.96
N PHE A 254 -13.92 -12.13 -12.76
CA PHE A 254 -12.68 -11.57 -12.22
C PHE A 254 -12.36 -12.16 -10.84
N ALA A 255 -13.35 -12.25 -9.93
CA ALA A 255 -13.16 -12.79 -8.60
C ALA A 255 -12.72 -14.27 -8.64
N VAL A 256 -13.27 -15.08 -9.54
CA VAL A 256 -12.84 -16.46 -9.76
C VAL A 256 -11.40 -16.52 -10.27
N LEU A 257 -11.06 -15.72 -11.29
CA LEU A 257 -9.70 -15.67 -11.84
C LEU A 257 -8.68 -15.20 -10.80
N ALA A 258 -8.98 -14.12 -10.08
CA ALA A 258 -8.14 -13.62 -8.98
C ALA A 258 -8.01 -14.66 -7.87
N GLY A 259 -9.11 -15.33 -7.49
CA GLY A 259 -9.09 -16.43 -6.52
C GLY A 259 -8.16 -17.56 -6.94
N LEU A 260 -8.23 -18.00 -8.20
CA LEU A 260 -7.37 -19.05 -8.76
C LEU A 260 -5.89 -18.63 -8.84
N VAL A 261 -5.59 -17.34 -8.99
CA VAL A 261 -4.21 -16.83 -9.07
C VAL A 261 -3.63 -16.49 -7.70
N LEU A 262 -4.44 -16.11 -6.72
CA LEU A 262 -3.96 -15.59 -5.43
C LEU A 262 -4.05 -16.60 -4.29
N LEU A 263 -5.03 -17.50 -4.28
CA LEU A 263 -5.32 -18.35 -3.12
C LEU A 263 -4.63 -19.73 -3.13
N PRO A 264 -4.46 -20.42 -4.27
CA PRO A 264 -3.85 -21.75 -4.28
C PRO A 264 -2.45 -21.77 -3.68
N ARG A 265 -2.11 -22.86 -2.98
CA ARG A 265 -0.77 -23.04 -2.40
C ARG A 265 0.35 -23.05 -3.44
N ARG A 266 0.04 -23.44 -4.68
CA ARG A 266 0.99 -23.48 -5.82
C ARG A 266 0.81 -22.30 -6.77
N SER A 267 0.22 -21.20 -6.31
CA SER A 267 0.00 -20.06 -7.18
C SER A 267 1.32 -19.36 -7.54
N PRO A 268 1.43 -18.78 -8.75
CA PRO A 268 2.64 -18.08 -9.16
C PRO A 268 2.92 -16.88 -8.24
N VAL A 269 1.88 -16.20 -7.75
CA VAL A 269 2.01 -15.07 -6.82
C VAL A 269 2.62 -15.51 -5.49
N ARG A 270 2.17 -16.67 -4.97
CA ARG A 270 2.74 -17.22 -3.74
C ARG A 270 4.20 -17.65 -3.95
N HIS A 271 4.51 -18.26 -5.10
CA HIS A 271 5.89 -18.59 -5.45
C HIS A 271 6.78 -17.33 -5.49
N LEU A 272 6.32 -16.24 -6.12
CA LEU A 272 7.07 -14.97 -6.16
C LEU A 272 7.24 -14.38 -4.76
N TYR A 273 6.20 -14.42 -3.92
CA TYR A 273 6.29 -13.99 -2.53
C TYR A 273 7.34 -14.79 -1.74
N ASP A 274 7.38 -16.12 -1.91
CA ASP A 274 8.37 -17.00 -1.27
C ASP A 274 9.82 -16.70 -1.72
N LEU A 275 10.03 -16.08 -2.89
CA LEU A 275 11.38 -15.70 -3.35
C LEU A 275 11.91 -14.47 -2.61
N VAL A 276 11.04 -13.53 -2.26
CA VAL A 276 11.39 -12.26 -1.61
C VAL A 276 11.84 -12.48 -0.16
N GLY A 277 11.41 -13.58 0.46
CA GLY A 277 11.70 -13.85 1.87
C GLY A 277 11.00 -12.83 2.77
N VAL A 278 9.69 -12.66 2.59
CA VAL A 278 8.83 -11.91 3.52
C VAL A 278 8.31 -12.89 4.58
N PRO A 279 8.11 -12.48 5.85
CA PRO A 279 7.81 -13.42 6.93
C PRO A 279 6.57 -14.27 6.69
N HIS A 280 6.76 -15.58 6.50
CA HIS A 280 5.66 -16.54 6.29
C HIS A 280 5.02 -17.08 7.57
N ARG A 281 5.73 -16.94 8.69
CA ARG A 281 5.40 -17.44 10.03
C ARG A 281 6.03 -16.50 11.05
N HIS A 282 5.84 -16.77 12.35
CA HIS A 282 6.68 -16.14 13.37
C HIS A 282 8.16 -16.41 13.07
N TRP A 283 8.90 -15.37 12.70
CA TRP A 283 10.32 -15.46 12.45
C TRP A 283 11.05 -15.75 13.76
N ARG A 284 11.74 -16.88 13.86
CA ARG A 284 12.57 -17.20 15.03
C ARG A 284 13.94 -16.60 14.81
N ALA A 285 14.19 -15.44 15.42
CA ALA A 285 15.57 -14.98 15.59
C ALA A 285 16.36 -16.08 16.30
N GLY A 286 17.62 -16.33 15.93
CA GLY A 286 18.55 -17.20 16.67
C GLY A 286 18.85 -16.73 18.12
N LEU A 287 18.04 -15.83 18.69
CA LEU A 287 18.12 -15.40 20.08
C LEU A 287 17.95 -16.58 21.05
N ASP A 288 17.18 -17.60 20.66
CA ASP A 288 17.00 -18.83 21.43
C ASP A 288 18.32 -19.62 21.53
N ASP A 289 19.18 -19.59 20.50
CA ASP A 289 20.49 -20.28 20.50
C ASP A 289 21.53 -19.51 21.33
N THR A 290 21.50 -18.18 21.34
CA THR A 290 22.38 -17.39 22.22
C THR A 290 21.99 -17.50 23.70
N ALA A 291 20.70 -17.65 24.02
CA ALA A 291 20.25 -17.88 25.39
C ALA A 291 20.64 -19.28 25.90
N ALA A 292 20.61 -20.30 25.02
CA ALA A 292 21.09 -21.64 25.33
C ALA A 292 22.62 -21.72 25.45
N GLY A 293 23.38 -20.87 24.75
CA GLY A 293 24.84 -20.80 24.88
C GLY A 293 25.34 -20.18 26.18
N MET A 294 24.58 -19.28 26.80
CA MET A 294 24.97 -18.61 28.06
C MET A 294 24.71 -19.46 29.31
N THR A 295 23.87 -20.50 29.24
CA THR A 295 23.64 -21.42 30.36
C THR A 295 24.69 -22.54 30.46
N GLY A 296 25.55 -22.71 29.45
CA GLY A 296 26.58 -23.76 29.41
C GLY A 296 27.95 -23.37 29.96
N VAL A 297 28.20 -22.11 30.30
CA VAL A 297 29.56 -21.62 30.68
C VAL A 297 29.75 -21.50 32.21
N THR A 298 28.70 -21.67 33.02
CA THR A 298 28.78 -21.49 34.48
C THR A 298 28.89 -22.78 35.31
N SER A 299 28.91 -23.98 34.70
CA SER A 299 28.98 -25.25 35.46
C SER A 299 30.39 -25.80 35.74
N ASP A 300 31.45 -25.29 35.12
CA ASP A 300 32.79 -25.92 35.17
C ASP A 300 33.83 -25.21 36.06
N ARG A 301 33.39 -24.43 37.05
CA ARG A 301 34.29 -23.86 38.07
C ARG A 301 33.83 -24.12 39.49
N SER A 302 33.76 -25.39 39.88
CA SER A 302 33.92 -25.81 41.27
C SER A 302 34.11 -27.32 41.35
N ALA A 303 35.38 -27.75 41.33
CA ALA A 303 35.88 -28.97 41.97
C ALA A 303 37.36 -28.75 42.31
#